data_AF-A0A2N3G3H3-F1
#
_entry.id   AF-A0A2N3G3H3-F1
#
_cell.length_a   1.000
_cell.length_b   1.000
_cell.length_c   1.000
_cell.angle_alpha   90.00
_cell.angle_beta   90.00
_cell.angle_gamma   90.00
#
_symmetry.space_group_name_H-M   'P 1'
#
loop_
_entity.id
_entity.type
_entity.pdbx_description
1 polymer ?
#
loop_
_entity_poly.entity_id
_entity_poly.type
_entity_poly.pdbx_seq_one_letter_code
_entity_poly.pdbx_strand_id
1 'polypeptide(L)'
;MTTPAGGYGIDPGAGDDHGVGSDDSRNWMGITAVITGALGLSVVAIALGHLGLSANKNGTATNRTFALAGTILGYIGLAATVAAGAWYYFVAAPAYDKDVTDINAQVDVAAVGREIALFVVEEGRLPTVVQAPDGYIIENVTVSAALLTERTLTVVENSATDWCVLLTYAGGGKEAFSYFSGTGLEPGGRCEVPVPVIDPSPSPEPTPSPGASGEPAPTASATP
;
A
#
# COMPACT_ATOMS: atom_id res chain seq x y z
N MET A 1 -5.93 -88.58 -45.17
CA MET A 1 -5.76 -88.05 -43.79
C MET A 1 -4.29 -88.20 -43.46
N THR A 2 -3.55 -87.11 -43.54
CA THR A 2 -2.10 -87.07 -43.43
C THR A 2 -1.79 -85.91 -42.51
N THR A 3 -1.34 -86.22 -41.30
CA THR A 3 -1.03 -85.24 -40.25
C THR A 3 0.38 -84.69 -40.50
N PRO A 4 0.59 -83.37 -40.69
CA PRO A 4 1.93 -82.82 -40.70
C PRO A 4 2.47 -82.70 -39.28
N ALA A 5 3.69 -83.20 -39.10
CA ALA A 5 4.48 -83.10 -37.88
C ALA A 5 4.87 -81.64 -37.60
N GLY A 6 4.30 -81.07 -36.54
CA GLY A 6 4.72 -79.78 -35.99
C GLY A 6 6.02 -79.93 -35.22
N GLY A 7 7.14 -79.55 -35.85
CA GLY A 7 8.43 -79.39 -35.19
C GLY A 7 8.44 -78.12 -34.36
N TYR A 8 8.41 -78.25 -33.04
CA TYR A 8 8.77 -77.18 -32.13
C TYR A 8 10.29 -77.03 -32.13
N GLY A 9 10.80 -76.13 -32.96
CA GLY A 9 12.16 -75.62 -32.84
C GLY A 9 12.23 -74.75 -31.59
N ILE A 10 12.64 -75.35 -30.48
CA ILE A 10 13.22 -74.60 -29.37
C ILE A 10 14.58 -74.12 -29.88
N ASP A 11 14.72 -72.81 -30.03
CA ASP A 11 15.98 -72.13 -30.33
C ASP A 11 16.65 -71.78 -29.00
N PRO A 12 17.67 -72.52 -28.53
CA PRO A 12 18.42 -72.19 -27.32
C PRO A 12 19.56 -71.25 -27.73
N GLY A 13 19.23 -70.00 -28.04
CA GLY A 13 20.22 -69.15 -28.71
C GLY A 13 19.96 -67.64 -28.69
N ALA A 14 19.07 -67.13 -27.85
CA ALA A 14 19.01 -65.70 -27.58
C ALA A 14 19.66 -65.48 -26.22
N GLY A 15 20.97 -65.19 -26.24
CA GLY A 15 21.69 -64.77 -25.06
C GLY A 15 20.98 -63.58 -24.44
N ASP A 16 20.61 -63.73 -23.16
CA ASP A 16 20.31 -62.63 -22.27
C ASP A 16 21.61 -61.84 -22.08
N ASP A 17 21.93 -61.03 -23.08
CA ASP A 17 22.89 -59.95 -23.00
C ASP A 17 22.25 -58.87 -22.12
N HIS A 18 22.18 -59.15 -20.82
CA HIS A 18 22.12 -58.12 -19.80
C HIS A 18 23.47 -57.40 -19.81
N GLY A 19 23.72 -56.63 -20.88
CA GLY A 19 24.74 -55.61 -20.96
C GLY A 19 24.43 -54.54 -19.91
N VAL A 20 24.78 -54.85 -18.67
CA VAL A 20 24.85 -53.93 -17.54
C VAL A 20 26.02 -52.98 -17.83
N GLY A 21 25.70 -51.96 -18.59
CA GLY A 21 26.62 -50.90 -18.97
C GLY A 21 25.86 -49.66 -19.43
N SER A 22 24.62 -49.44 -18.95
CA SER A 22 24.09 -48.08 -18.96
C SER A 22 24.92 -47.30 -17.94
N ASP A 23 25.83 -46.46 -18.42
CA ASP A 23 26.60 -45.53 -17.60
C ASP A 23 25.63 -44.67 -16.76
N ASP A 24 25.32 -45.15 -15.55
CA ASP A 24 24.45 -44.51 -14.56
C ASP A 24 24.97 -43.12 -14.15
N SER A 25 26.23 -42.84 -14.52
CA SER A 25 26.95 -41.58 -14.36
C SER A 25 26.32 -40.38 -15.07
N ARG A 26 25.25 -40.53 -15.88
CA ARG A 26 24.53 -39.41 -16.52
C ARG A 26 23.08 -39.21 -16.03
N ASN A 27 22.55 -40.12 -15.21
CA ASN A 27 21.19 -39.99 -14.66
C ASN A 27 21.05 -38.81 -13.66
N TRP A 28 22.15 -38.39 -13.03
CA TRP A 28 22.14 -37.25 -12.10
C TRP A 28 21.74 -35.92 -12.77
N MET A 29 21.98 -35.74 -14.07
CA MET A 29 21.61 -34.49 -14.77
C MET A 29 20.09 -34.29 -14.87
N GLY A 30 19.32 -35.38 -15.00
CA GLY A 30 17.86 -35.30 -14.99
C GLY A 30 17.31 -34.92 -13.61
N ILE A 31 17.90 -35.49 -12.56
CA ILE A 31 17.52 -35.23 -11.17
C ILE A 31 17.88 -33.80 -10.77
N THR A 32 19.08 -33.31 -11.12
CA THR A 32 19.47 -31.93 -10.83
C THR A 32 18.64 -30.92 -11.59
N ALA A 33 18.20 -31.21 -12.82
CA ALA A 33 17.25 -30.37 -13.56
C ALA A 33 15.90 -30.26 -12.83
N VAL A 34 15.41 -31.37 -12.26
CA VAL A 34 14.16 -31.36 -11.46
C VAL A 34 14.34 -30.58 -10.16
N ILE A 35 15.45 -30.78 -9.43
CA ILE A 35 15.72 -30.08 -8.17
C ILE A 35 15.91 -28.57 -8.42
N THR A 36 16.68 -28.19 -9.43
CA THR A 36 16.88 -26.76 -9.78
C THR A 36 15.59 -26.10 -10.27
N GLY A 37 14.75 -26.84 -11.00
CA GLY A 37 13.39 -26.41 -11.34
C GLY A 37 12.51 -26.20 -10.11
N ALA A 38 12.56 -27.14 -9.15
CA ALA A 38 11.81 -27.05 -7.89
C ALA A 38 12.27 -25.90 -6.98
N LEU A 39 13.56 -25.53 -7.03
CA LEU A 39 14.11 -24.39 -6.31
C LEU A 39 13.82 -23.04 -6.98
N GLY A 40 13.10 -23.01 -8.11
CA GLY A 40 12.74 -21.78 -8.81
C GLY A 40 13.89 -21.12 -9.58
N LEU A 41 15.02 -21.83 -9.77
CA LEU A 41 16.14 -21.37 -10.61
C LEU A 41 15.83 -21.63 -12.08
N SER A 42 14.77 -20.99 -12.58
CA SER A 42 14.13 -21.27 -13.87
C SER A 42 15.10 -21.26 -15.06
N VAL A 43 16.04 -20.30 -15.11
CA VAL A 43 17.04 -20.20 -16.19
C VAL A 43 17.98 -21.40 -16.20
N VAL A 44 18.44 -21.84 -15.02
CA VAL A 44 19.34 -22.99 -14.87
C VAL A 44 18.60 -24.29 -15.19
N ALA A 45 17.36 -24.43 -14.72
CA ALA A 45 16.50 -25.59 -15.01
C ALA A 45 16.22 -25.75 -16.51
N ILE A 46 15.96 -24.65 -17.23
CA ILE A 46 15.74 -24.67 -18.69
C ILE A 46 17.01 -25.07 -19.43
N ALA A 47 18.17 -24.53 -19.05
CA ALA A 47 19.45 -24.88 -19.66
C ALA A 47 19.81 -26.37 -19.47
N LEU A 48 19.66 -26.91 -18.25
CA LEU A 48 19.88 -28.34 -17.98
C LEU A 48 18.84 -29.23 -18.66
N GLY A 49 17.58 -28.78 -18.76
CA GLY A 49 16.53 -29.48 -19.48
C GLY A 49 16.84 -29.67 -20.97
N HIS A 50 17.30 -28.61 -21.64
CA HIS A 50 17.73 -28.67 -23.05
C HIS A 50 18.95 -29.58 -23.26
N LEU A 51 19.93 -29.54 -22.35
CA LEU A 51 21.11 -30.42 -22.41
C LEU A 51 20.73 -31.89 -22.18
N GLY A 52 19.84 -32.18 -21.22
CA GLY A 52 19.32 -33.53 -20.97
C GLY A 52 18.53 -34.10 -22.15
N LEU A 53 17.73 -33.26 -22.82
CA LEU A 53 16.98 -33.66 -24.01
C LEU A 53 17.92 -33.96 -25.20
N SER A 54 19.02 -33.20 -25.33
CA SER A 54 20.06 -33.41 -26.34
C SER A 54 20.82 -34.72 -26.12
N ALA A 55 21.21 -35.01 -24.87
CA ALA A 55 21.90 -36.27 -24.51
C ALA A 55 21.03 -37.51 -24.78
N ASN A 56 19.71 -37.41 -24.57
CA ASN A 56 18.75 -38.47 -24.87
C ASN A 56 18.58 -38.70 -26.39
N LYS A 57 18.59 -37.65 -27.21
CA LYS A 57 18.54 -37.79 -28.69
C LYS A 57 19.74 -38.55 -29.25
N ASN A 58 20.89 -38.47 -28.58
CA ASN A 58 22.12 -39.15 -28.98
C ASN A 58 22.18 -40.62 -28.47
N GLY A 59 21.10 -41.14 -27.87
CA GLY A 59 21.02 -42.54 -27.40
C GLY A 59 21.81 -42.83 -26.12
N THR A 60 22.32 -41.79 -25.44
CA THR A 60 23.19 -41.96 -24.26
C THR A 60 22.46 -41.96 -22.92
N ALA A 61 21.14 -41.81 -22.92
CA ALA A 61 20.31 -41.81 -21.70
C ALA A 61 18.98 -42.51 -21.95
N THR A 62 18.47 -43.25 -20.96
CA THR A 62 17.21 -44.03 -21.03
C THR A 62 16.01 -43.29 -20.44
N ASN A 63 16.23 -42.21 -19.68
CA ASN A 63 15.21 -41.56 -18.86
C ASN A 63 14.59 -40.30 -19.51
N ARG A 64 13.95 -40.48 -20.67
CA ARG A 64 13.30 -39.38 -21.43
C ARG A 64 12.18 -38.67 -20.63
N THR A 65 11.45 -39.41 -19.80
CA THR A 65 10.34 -38.90 -18.98
C THR A 65 10.80 -37.90 -17.94
N PHE A 66 11.95 -38.14 -17.28
CA PHE A 66 12.48 -37.21 -16.28
C PHE A 66 12.98 -35.90 -16.90
N ALA A 67 13.65 -35.97 -18.05
CA ALA A 67 14.09 -34.78 -18.79
C ALA A 67 12.89 -33.90 -19.23
N LEU A 68 11.82 -34.53 -19.71
CA LEU A 68 10.59 -33.84 -20.09
C LEU A 68 9.88 -33.22 -18.88
N ALA A 69 9.78 -33.95 -17.76
CA ALA A 69 9.19 -33.44 -16.52
C ALA A 69 9.94 -32.23 -15.95
N GLY A 70 11.27 -32.29 -15.88
CA GLY A 70 12.10 -31.15 -15.44
C GLY A 70 11.96 -29.93 -16.35
N THR A 71 11.84 -30.14 -17.66
CA THR A 71 11.64 -29.05 -18.63
C THR A 71 10.26 -28.41 -18.46
N ILE A 72 9.20 -29.20 -18.30
CA ILE A 72 7.83 -28.70 -18.07
C ILE A 72 7.75 -27.93 -16.75
N LEU A 73 8.32 -28.49 -15.66
CA LEU A 73 8.39 -27.80 -14.37
C LEU A 73 9.18 -26.49 -14.47
N GLY A 74 10.26 -26.46 -15.25
CA GLY A 74 11.02 -25.24 -15.54
C GLY A 74 10.19 -24.16 -16.23
N TYR A 75 9.39 -24.53 -17.23
CA TYR A 75 8.49 -23.60 -17.91
C TYR A 75 7.34 -23.11 -17.01
N ILE A 76 6.75 -24.00 -16.21
CA ILE A 76 5.70 -23.60 -15.24
C ILE A 76 6.29 -22.64 -14.20
N GLY A 77 7.48 -22.95 -13.67
CA GLY A 77 8.18 -22.08 -12.74
C GLY A 77 8.52 -20.73 -13.36
N LEU A 78 9.04 -20.71 -14.59
CA LEU A 78 9.31 -19.46 -15.32
C LEU A 78 8.03 -18.64 -15.51
N ALA A 79 6.95 -19.27 -15.99
CA ALA A 79 5.68 -18.61 -16.22
C ALA A 79 5.11 -18.03 -14.92
N ALA A 80 5.18 -18.78 -13.81
CA ALA A 80 4.74 -18.32 -12.50
C ALA A 80 5.57 -17.12 -12.01
N THR A 81 6.91 -17.17 -12.13
CA THR A 81 7.79 -16.07 -11.72
C THR A 81 7.54 -14.82 -12.56
N VAL A 82 7.37 -14.95 -13.87
CA VAL A 82 7.04 -13.82 -14.76
C VAL A 82 5.67 -13.25 -14.41
N ALA A 83 4.66 -14.09 -14.19
CA ALA A 83 3.33 -13.65 -13.81
C ALA A 83 3.33 -12.93 -12.45
N ALA A 84 4.05 -13.47 -11.46
CA ALA A 84 4.20 -12.85 -10.14
C ALA A 84 4.97 -11.52 -10.22
N GLY A 85 6.04 -11.45 -11.02
CA GLY A 85 6.79 -10.21 -11.25
C GLY A 85 5.95 -9.14 -11.95
N ALA A 86 5.18 -9.52 -12.97
CA ALA A 86 4.25 -8.63 -13.64
C ALA A 86 3.15 -8.13 -12.69
N TRP A 87 2.53 -9.03 -11.92
CA TRP A 87 1.56 -8.66 -10.90
C TRP A 87 2.15 -7.68 -9.88
N TYR A 88 3.34 -7.96 -9.36
CA TYR A 88 4.03 -7.08 -8.41
C TYR A 88 4.27 -5.70 -9.02
N TYR A 89 4.82 -5.63 -10.23
CA TYR A 89 5.16 -4.37 -10.89
C TYR A 89 3.93 -3.52 -11.25
N PHE A 90 2.87 -4.14 -11.77
CA PHE A 90 1.68 -3.41 -12.23
C PHE A 90 0.64 -3.15 -11.14
N VAL A 91 0.60 -3.95 -10.07
CA VAL A 91 -0.45 -3.88 -9.05
C VAL A 91 0.13 -3.50 -7.69
N ALA A 92 1.14 -4.22 -7.20
CA ALA A 92 1.63 -4.05 -5.83
C ALA A 92 2.54 -2.81 -5.67
N ALA A 93 3.49 -2.60 -6.59
CA ALA A 93 4.43 -1.48 -6.50
C ALA A 93 3.74 -0.09 -6.50
N PRO A 94 2.75 0.19 -7.38
CA PRO A 94 2.03 1.46 -7.34
C PRO A 94 1.12 1.64 -6.13
N ALA A 95 0.79 0.57 -5.40
CA ALA A 95 0.06 0.64 -4.14
C ALA A 95 1.00 0.99 -2.98
N TYR A 96 2.20 0.40 -2.96
CA TYR A 96 3.23 0.71 -1.97
C TYR A 96 3.63 2.19 -1.98
N ASP A 97 3.81 2.78 -3.16
CA ASP A 97 4.15 4.20 -3.28
C ASP A 97 3.06 5.12 -2.70
N LYS A 98 1.78 4.73 -2.78
CA LYS A 98 0.66 5.47 -2.19
C LYS A 98 0.71 5.42 -0.66
N ASP A 99 0.98 4.25 -0.10
CA ASP A 99 1.06 4.06 1.36
C ASP A 99 2.21 4.88 1.96
N VAL A 100 3.37 4.89 1.30
CA VAL A 100 4.52 5.72 1.72
C VAL A 100 4.18 7.22 1.64
N THR A 101 3.50 7.64 0.58
CA THR A 101 3.05 9.04 0.42
C THR A 101 2.07 9.43 1.53
N ASP A 102 1.12 8.56 1.87
CA ASP A 102 0.15 8.79 2.95
C ASP A 102 0.84 8.90 4.32
N ILE A 103 1.82 8.03 4.60
CA ILE A 103 2.61 8.08 5.85
C ILE A 103 3.36 9.41 5.96
N ASN A 104 4.00 9.86 4.88
CA ASN A 104 4.74 11.12 4.86
C ASN A 104 3.79 12.32 5.08
N ALA A 105 2.60 12.30 4.48
CA ALA A 105 1.60 13.33 4.71
C ALA A 105 1.10 13.37 6.17
N GLN A 106 0.93 12.20 6.81
CA GLN A 106 0.58 12.12 8.24
C GLN A 106 1.69 12.70 9.14
N VAL A 107 2.95 12.39 8.84
CA VAL A 107 4.10 12.92 9.59
C VAL A 107 4.15 14.44 9.49
N ASP A 108 3.95 14.98 8.29
CA ASP A 108 3.99 16.42 8.03
C ASP A 108 2.87 17.17 8.76
N VAL A 109 1.62 16.73 8.62
CA VAL A 109 0.49 17.41 9.27
C VAL A 109 0.57 17.32 10.80
N ALA A 110 1.07 16.20 11.35
CA ALA A 110 1.26 16.04 12.78
C ALA A 110 2.42 16.89 13.31
N ALA A 111 3.51 17.00 12.54
CA ALA A 111 4.64 17.87 12.89
C ALA A 111 4.21 19.34 12.92
N VAL A 112 3.49 19.79 11.88
CA VAL A 112 2.94 21.16 11.82
C VAL A 112 1.93 21.41 12.95
N GLY A 113 0.98 20.48 13.17
CA GLY A 113 0.01 20.59 14.24
C GLY A 113 0.65 20.69 15.63
N ARG A 114 1.72 19.94 15.89
CA ARG A 114 2.48 20.04 17.14
C ARG A 114 3.10 21.43 17.35
N GLU A 115 3.79 21.97 16.33
CA GLU A 115 4.43 23.29 16.47
C GLU A 115 3.40 24.42 16.63
N ILE A 116 2.25 24.32 15.95
CA ILE A 116 1.13 25.25 16.16
C ILE A 116 0.62 25.15 17.60
N ALA A 117 0.41 23.93 18.12
CA ALA A 117 -0.05 23.73 19.49
C ALA A 117 0.92 24.33 20.52
N LEU A 118 2.22 24.13 20.34
CA LEU A 118 3.24 24.73 21.20
C LEU A 118 3.18 26.26 21.16
N PHE A 119 3.12 26.84 19.96
CA PHE A 119 3.03 28.28 19.79
C PHE A 119 1.78 28.88 20.46
N VAL A 120 0.62 28.25 20.29
CA VAL A 120 -0.64 28.69 20.90
C VAL A 120 -0.57 28.65 22.42
N VAL A 121 0.08 27.63 23.00
CA VAL A 121 0.26 27.53 24.46
C VAL A 121 1.16 28.65 24.99
N GLU A 122 2.20 29.02 24.23
CA GLU A 122 3.17 30.05 24.63
C GLU A 122 2.63 31.47 24.44
N GLU A 123 2.03 31.77 23.28
CA GLU A 123 1.67 33.13 22.86
C GLU A 123 0.15 33.42 22.96
N GLY A 124 -0.68 32.42 23.19
CA GLY A 124 -2.13 32.57 23.32
C GLY A 124 -2.86 32.97 22.02
N ARG A 125 -2.21 32.81 20.86
CA ARG A 125 -2.75 33.10 19.52
C ARG A 125 -2.25 32.09 18.49
N LEU A 126 -2.91 32.01 17.34
CA LEU A 126 -2.42 31.18 16.23
C LEU A 126 -1.21 31.81 15.51
N PRO A 127 -0.25 30.99 15.07
CA PRO A 127 0.89 31.44 14.27
C PRO A 127 0.50 31.64 12.80
N THR A 128 1.25 32.51 12.11
CA THR A 128 1.25 32.55 10.64
C THR A 128 1.98 31.32 10.10
N VAL A 129 1.35 30.57 9.20
CA VAL A 129 1.96 29.39 8.55
C VAL A 129 2.15 29.66 7.07
N VAL A 130 3.39 29.47 6.60
CA VAL A 130 3.78 29.64 5.20
C VAL A 130 4.35 28.33 4.68
N GLN A 131 3.82 27.84 3.55
CA GLN A 131 4.36 26.67 2.89
C GLN A 131 5.62 27.03 2.09
N ALA A 132 6.70 26.30 2.31
CA ALA A 132 7.97 26.41 1.58
C ALA A 132 8.16 25.18 0.67
N PRO A 133 9.08 25.21 -0.32
CA PRO A 133 9.31 24.06 -1.20
C PRO A 133 9.69 22.78 -0.44
N ASP A 134 10.56 22.89 0.56
CA ASP A 134 11.15 21.80 1.35
C ASP A 134 10.56 21.65 2.76
N GLY A 135 9.50 22.42 3.08
CA GLY A 135 8.94 22.40 4.43
C GLY A 135 7.80 23.37 4.65
N TYR A 136 7.67 23.78 5.91
CA TYR A 136 6.69 24.71 6.44
C TYR A 136 7.40 25.68 7.37
N ILE A 137 7.02 26.94 7.32
CA ILE A 137 7.51 27.99 8.21
C ILE A 137 6.34 28.39 9.11
N ILE A 138 6.49 28.20 10.41
CA ILE A 138 5.51 28.52 11.44
C ILE A 138 6.11 29.65 12.25
N GLU A 139 5.73 30.89 11.91
CA GLU A 139 6.39 32.11 12.36
C GLU A 139 7.90 32.10 12.05
N ASN A 140 8.74 31.70 13.01
CA ASN A 140 10.21 31.62 12.88
C ASN A 140 10.76 30.18 12.96
N VAL A 141 9.88 29.18 13.06
CA VAL A 141 10.25 27.77 13.17
C VAL A 141 10.10 27.10 11.80
N THR A 142 11.17 26.49 11.32
CA THR A 142 11.15 25.71 10.08
C THR A 142 10.92 24.23 10.39
N VAL A 143 9.90 23.65 9.76
CA VAL A 143 9.57 22.22 9.81
C VAL A 143 9.86 21.62 8.43
N SER A 144 10.80 20.70 8.35
CA SER A 144 11.09 19.99 7.07
C SER A 144 9.93 19.09 6.68
N ALA A 145 9.57 19.10 5.40
CA ALA A 145 8.55 18.22 4.85
C ALA A 145 9.15 16.84 4.52
N ALA A 146 8.51 15.78 4.99
CA ALA A 146 8.72 14.41 4.54
C ALA A 146 8.04 14.17 3.17
N LEU A 147 6.96 14.90 2.88
CA LEU A 147 6.20 14.76 1.65
C LEU A 147 6.87 15.48 0.48
N LEU A 148 7.32 14.70 -0.51
CA LEU A 148 8.01 15.19 -1.71
C LEU A 148 7.07 15.54 -2.87
N THR A 149 5.79 15.19 -2.76
CA THR A 149 4.78 15.49 -3.79
C THR A 149 4.19 16.88 -3.62
N GLU A 150 3.41 17.31 -4.62
CA GLU A 150 2.63 18.54 -4.52
C GLU A 150 1.65 18.47 -3.35
N ARG A 151 1.62 19.54 -2.56
CA ARG A 151 0.85 19.63 -1.32
C ARG A 151 0.30 21.04 -1.12
N THR A 152 -0.77 21.16 -0.35
CA THR A 152 -1.34 22.44 0.07
C THR A 152 -1.72 22.32 1.54
N LEU A 153 -1.19 23.22 2.35
CA LEU A 153 -1.50 23.31 3.77
C LEU A 153 -2.42 24.50 4.04
N THR A 154 -3.55 24.24 4.69
CA THR A 154 -4.52 25.25 5.11
C THR A 154 -4.72 25.16 6.61
N VAL A 155 -4.67 26.30 7.30
CA VAL A 155 -5.03 26.38 8.72
C VAL A 155 -6.39 27.06 8.81
N VAL A 156 -7.36 26.40 9.44
CA VAL A 156 -8.69 26.94 9.72
C VAL A 156 -8.76 27.30 11.20
N GLU A 157 -9.03 28.57 11.45
CA GLU A 157 -9.12 29.16 12.78
C GLU A 157 -10.58 29.35 13.19
N ASN A 158 -10.96 28.76 14.32
CA ASN A 158 -12.20 29.11 15.02
C ASN A 158 -11.89 29.83 16.34
N SER A 159 -10.89 29.35 17.09
CA SER A 159 -10.36 29.98 18.30
C SER A 159 -8.96 29.44 18.65
N ALA A 160 -8.31 30.00 19.68
CA ALA A 160 -7.05 29.48 20.20
C ALA A 160 -7.13 28.01 20.65
N THR A 161 -8.30 27.54 21.09
CA THR A 161 -8.51 26.15 21.54
C THR A 161 -9.26 25.30 20.52
N ASP A 162 -9.63 25.87 19.38
CA ASP A 162 -10.37 25.18 18.33
C ASP A 162 -9.82 25.63 16.96
N TRP A 163 -8.83 24.88 16.51
CA TRP A 163 -8.20 25.06 15.22
C TRP A 163 -7.96 23.70 14.57
N CYS A 164 -7.86 23.75 13.24
CA CYS A 164 -7.65 22.59 12.40
C CYS A 164 -6.61 22.90 11.32
N VAL A 165 -5.67 21.98 11.13
CA VAL A 165 -4.72 22.01 10.02
C VAL A 165 -5.17 20.98 9.00
N LEU A 166 -5.32 21.38 7.74
CA LEU A 166 -5.64 20.50 6.62
C LEU A 166 -4.44 20.43 5.68
N LEU A 167 -3.97 19.23 5.38
CA LEU A 167 -2.97 18.97 4.36
C LEU A 167 -3.59 18.15 3.23
N THR A 168 -3.74 18.75 2.05
CA THR A 168 -4.13 18.05 0.82
C THR A 168 -2.89 17.77 -0.03
N TYR A 169 -2.84 16.64 -0.72
CA TYR A 169 -1.66 16.24 -1.49
C TYR A 169 -1.98 15.28 -2.64
N ALA A 170 -1.05 15.17 -3.58
CA ALA A 170 -1.14 14.26 -4.71
C ALA A 170 -0.34 12.96 -4.49
N GLY A 171 -0.77 11.89 -5.14
CA GLY A 171 -0.05 10.60 -5.20
C GLY A 171 -0.33 9.63 -4.05
N GLY A 172 -1.15 10.02 -3.08
CA GLY A 172 -1.57 9.18 -1.95
C GLY A 172 -2.72 8.23 -2.24
N GLY A 173 -3.00 7.36 -1.27
CA GLY A 173 -4.24 6.59 -1.16
C GLY A 173 -5.36 7.38 -0.49
N LYS A 174 -5.02 8.46 0.23
CA LYS A 174 -5.95 9.46 0.77
C LYS A 174 -5.80 10.79 0.05
N GLU A 175 -6.87 11.59 0.07
CA GLU A 175 -6.88 12.93 -0.54
C GLU A 175 -6.34 14.01 0.42
N ALA A 176 -6.50 13.78 1.73
CA ALA A 176 -6.11 14.73 2.76
C ALA A 176 -5.88 14.06 4.12
N PHE A 177 -5.13 14.76 4.97
CA PHE A 177 -5.11 14.53 6.42
C PHE A 177 -5.39 15.84 7.15
N SER A 178 -6.05 15.74 8.31
CA SER A 178 -6.27 16.88 9.18
C SER A 178 -5.70 16.64 10.57
N TYR A 179 -5.32 17.72 11.25
CA TYR A 179 -4.93 17.71 12.65
C TYR A 179 -5.78 18.73 13.42
N PHE A 180 -6.61 18.24 14.34
CA PHE A 180 -7.43 19.06 15.21
C PHE A 180 -6.77 19.24 16.57
N SER A 181 -6.85 20.44 17.13
CA SER A 181 -6.34 20.76 18.47
C SER A 181 -6.85 19.83 19.59
N GLY A 182 -8.11 19.34 19.48
CA GLY A 182 -8.74 18.51 20.50
C GLY A 182 -8.69 16.99 20.25
N THR A 183 -8.69 16.54 18.99
CA THR A 183 -8.75 15.11 18.63
C THR A 183 -7.47 14.58 18.00
N GLY A 184 -6.57 15.46 17.56
CA GLY A 184 -5.31 15.10 16.91
C GLY A 184 -5.50 14.77 15.42
N LEU A 185 -4.73 13.78 14.94
CA LEU A 185 -4.65 13.40 13.53
C LEU A 185 -5.88 12.60 13.09
N GLU A 186 -6.51 13.01 11.98
CA GLU A 186 -7.64 12.32 11.37
C GLU A 186 -7.44 12.11 9.85
N PRO A 187 -7.71 10.90 9.31
CA PRO A 187 -7.61 10.62 7.88
C PRO A 187 -8.81 11.18 7.11
N GLY A 188 -8.56 11.85 5.98
CA GLY A 188 -9.61 12.38 5.10
C GLY A 188 -10.48 13.48 5.72
N GLY A 189 -10.09 13.99 6.89
CA GLY A 189 -10.85 15.01 7.58
C GLY A 189 -10.89 16.32 6.79
N ARG A 190 -12.01 17.01 6.89
CA ARG A 190 -12.17 18.38 6.41
C ARG A 190 -12.11 19.26 7.64
N CYS A 191 -11.34 20.33 7.59
CA CYS A 191 -11.56 21.41 8.54
C CYS A 191 -12.93 22.02 8.19
N GLU A 192 -13.96 21.61 8.92
CA GLU A 192 -15.28 22.18 8.74
C GLU A 192 -15.18 23.63 9.18
N VAL A 193 -15.32 24.55 8.22
CA VAL A 193 -15.53 25.96 8.55
C VAL A 193 -16.85 25.99 9.30
N PRO A 194 -16.89 26.41 10.57
CA PRO A 194 -18.14 26.52 11.29
C PRO A 194 -19.07 27.33 10.42
N VAL A 195 -20.18 26.72 9.99
CA VAL A 195 -21.25 27.48 9.36
C VAL A 195 -21.60 28.54 10.41
N PRO A 196 -21.45 29.85 10.11
CA PRO A 196 -21.76 30.87 11.09
C PRO A 196 -23.16 30.54 11.59
N VAL A 197 -23.28 30.31 12.90
CA VAL A 197 -24.58 30.14 13.52
C VAL A 197 -25.26 31.46 13.23
N ILE A 198 -26.13 31.49 12.21
CA ILE A 198 -27.01 32.61 11.98
C ILE A 198 -27.85 32.60 13.24
N ASP A 199 -27.49 33.46 14.18
CA ASP A 199 -28.23 33.68 15.41
C ASP A 199 -29.69 33.77 14.97
N PRO A 200 -30.56 32.80 15.35
CA PRO A 200 -31.90 32.74 14.82
C PRO A 200 -32.49 34.12 15.05
N SER A 201 -32.78 34.80 13.94
CA SER A 201 -33.22 36.19 13.87
C SER A 201 -33.93 36.56 15.16
N PRO A 202 -33.43 37.57 15.92
CA PRO A 202 -33.83 37.81 17.30
C PRO A 202 -35.34 37.67 17.37
N SER A 203 -35.79 36.63 18.08
CA SER A 203 -37.21 36.34 18.25
C SER A 203 -37.87 37.68 18.56
N PRO A 204 -38.88 38.12 17.78
CA PRO A 204 -39.34 39.49 17.80
C PRO A 204 -39.57 39.90 19.25
N GLU A 205 -38.84 40.93 19.66
CA GLU A 205 -38.93 41.49 21.01
C GLU A 205 -40.42 41.64 21.34
N PRO A 206 -40.92 41.09 22.47
CA PRO A 206 -42.32 41.18 22.79
C PRO A 206 -42.69 42.66 22.79
N THR A 207 -43.56 43.04 21.84
CA THR A 207 -44.00 44.43 21.70
C THR A 207 -44.48 44.91 23.08
N PRO A 208 -43.91 45.99 23.64
CA PRO A 208 -44.28 46.45 24.97
C PRO A 208 -45.79 46.73 24.97
N SER A 209 -46.50 45.98 25.81
CA SER A 209 -47.93 46.15 25.99
C SER A 209 -48.19 47.57 26.53
N PRO A 210 -48.99 48.40 25.86
CA PRO A 210 -49.28 49.75 26.34
C PRO A 210 -50.27 49.65 27.50
N GLY A 211 -49.83 49.88 28.73
CA GLY A 211 -50.77 50.10 29.83
C GLY A 211 -50.20 49.92 31.23
N ALA A 212 -49.78 51.02 31.83
CA ALA A 212 -50.34 51.49 33.10
C ALA A 212 -49.74 52.86 33.43
N SER A 213 -50.51 53.91 33.15
CA SER A 213 -50.29 55.25 33.68
C SER A 213 -50.44 55.20 35.20
N GLY A 214 -49.33 54.99 35.90
CA GLY A 214 -49.24 55.05 37.36
C GLY A 214 -49.05 56.49 37.84
N GLU A 215 -50.15 57.08 38.29
CA GLU A 215 -50.35 57.92 39.47
C GLU A 215 -49.23 58.93 39.88
N PRO A 216 -49.52 60.26 39.91
CA PRO A 216 -48.56 61.26 40.37
C PRO A 216 -48.31 61.17 41.89
N ALA A 217 -47.03 61.19 42.27
CA ALA A 217 -46.56 61.16 43.65
C ALA A 217 -46.95 62.44 44.43
N PRO A 218 -47.31 62.33 45.73
CA PRO A 218 -47.62 63.48 46.56
C PRO A 218 -46.37 64.22 47.04
N THR A 219 -46.43 65.54 46.87
CA THR A 219 -45.50 66.55 47.36
C THR A 219 -45.42 66.57 48.89
N ALA A 220 -44.25 66.31 49.47
CA ALA A 220 -43.94 66.61 50.87
C ALA A 220 -42.75 67.61 50.89
N SER A 221 -43.06 68.90 51.03
CA SER A 221 -42.98 69.67 52.27
C SER A 221 -41.57 69.85 52.81
N ALA A 222 -41.03 71.02 52.51
CA ALA A 222 -39.86 71.64 53.12
C ALA A 222 -40.17 72.15 54.53
N THR A 223 -39.25 72.00 55.49
CA THR A 223 -38.97 72.95 56.59
C THR A 223 -37.76 72.47 57.42
N PRO A 224 -37.14 73.33 58.23
CA PRO A 224 -36.31 74.50 57.93
C PRO A 224 -34.80 74.22 58.01
#